data_AF-R7VG10-F1
#
_entry.id   AF-R7VG10-F1
#
_cell.length_a   1.000
_cell.length_b   1.000
_cell.length_c   1.000
_cell.angle_alpha   90.00
_cell.angle_beta   90.00
_cell.angle_gamma   90.00
#
_symmetry.space_group_name_H-M   'P 1'
#
loop_
_entity.id
_entity.type
_entity.pdbx_description
1 polymer ?
#
loop_
_entity_poly.entity_id
_entity_poly.type
_entity_poly.pdbx_seq_one_letter_code
_entity_poly.pdbx_strand_id
1 'polypeptide(L)'
;FSSSGFWKKIESFSEQPDVNFKYEMLLILDTSLDGDYVTWSTYQNYNQLQMEKLRVPVVKAKESDVNGDGRNDELDLSIQMPLLDAEKVYGVKLILIYDYLLTVRFIP
;
A
#
# COMPACT_ATOMS: atom_id res chain seq x y z
N PHE A 1 56.21 -5.93 -16.36
CA PHE A 1 54.75 -6.00 -16.26
C PHE A 1 54.35 -5.86 -14.79
N SER A 2 54.05 -4.64 -14.34
CA SER A 2 53.52 -4.42 -12.99
C SER A 2 52.00 -4.60 -13.02
N SER A 3 51.47 -5.58 -12.29
CA SER A 3 50.04 -5.65 -12.01
C SER A 3 49.69 -4.49 -11.09
N SER A 4 49.26 -3.37 -11.66
CA SER A 4 48.66 -2.28 -10.88
C SER A 4 47.41 -2.83 -10.20
N GLY A 5 47.55 -3.12 -8.90
CA GLY A 5 46.50 -3.67 -8.05
C GLY A 5 45.29 -2.75 -8.07
N PHE A 6 44.23 -3.22 -8.72
CA PHE A 6 42.94 -2.56 -8.76
C PHE A 6 42.21 -2.88 -7.45
N TRP A 7 42.53 -2.14 -6.38
CA TRP A 7 41.76 -2.18 -5.14
C TRP A 7 40.48 -1.38 -5.33
N LYS A 8 39.50 -1.96 -6.02
CA LYS A 8 38.13 -1.44 -5.97
C LYS A 8 37.52 -1.89 -4.64
N LYS A 9 37.61 -1.05 -3.60
CA LYS A 9 36.74 -1.15 -2.43
C LYS A 9 35.31 -0.84 -2.90
N ILE A 10 34.61 -1.86 -3.39
CA ILE A 10 33.17 -1.75 -3.59
C ILE A 10 32.58 -1.91 -2.20
N GLU A 11 32.20 -0.80 -1.58
CA GLU A 11 31.30 -0.85 -0.44
C GLU A 11 29.88 -0.99 -0.99
N SER A 12 29.28 -2.15 -0.76
CA SER A 12 27.86 -2.38 -0.99
C SER A 12 27.13 -2.09 0.30
N PHE A 13 26.29 -1.06 0.30
CA PHE A 13 25.39 -0.77 1.41
C PHE A 13 24.02 -1.34 1.08
N SER A 14 23.48 -2.17 1.98
CA SER A 14 22.12 -2.68 1.87
C SER A 14 21.29 -2.01 2.96
N GLU A 15 20.29 -1.24 2.54
CA GLU A 15 19.28 -0.67 3.41
C GLU A 15 18.04 -1.56 3.38
N GLN A 16 17.53 -1.88 4.56
CA GLN A 16 16.17 -2.41 4.71
C GLN A 16 15.36 -1.28 5.36
N PRO A 17 14.42 -0.64 4.64
CA PRO A 17 13.51 0.33 5.25
C PRO A 17 12.57 -0.37 6.23
N ASP A 18 12.17 0.35 7.26
CA ASP A 18 11.00 -0.03 8.07
C ASP A 18 9.77 0.60 7.39
N VAL A 19 8.83 -0.23 6.95
CA VAL A 19 7.64 0.18 6.18
C VAL A 19 6.41 -0.25 6.95
N ASN A 20 5.55 0.70 7.29
CA ASN A 20 4.35 0.46 8.07
C ASN A 20 3.12 0.96 7.31
N PHE A 21 2.10 0.12 7.18
CA PHE A 21 0.84 0.53 6.61
C PHE A 21 0.12 1.50 7.55
N LYS A 22 -0.24 2.69 7.08
CA LYS A 22 -0.88 3.72 7.93
C LYS A 22 -2.34 3.40 8.25
N TYR A 23 -2.87 2.29 7.74
CA TYR A 23 -4.31 2.01 7.73
C TYR A 23 -5.12 3.14 7.08
N GLU A 24 -4.49 3.83 6.12
CA GLU A 24 -5.11 4.88 5.31
C GLU A 24 -5.20 4.41 3.85
N MET A 25 -6.39 4.54 3.26
CA MET A 25 -6.64 4.07 1.91
C MET A 25 -7.78 4.78 1.20
N LEU A 26 -7.78 4.68 -0.13
CA LEU A 26 -8.86 5.09 -1.02
C LEU A 26 -9.15 3.97 -2.01
N LEU A 27 -10.42 3.60 -2.15
CA LEU A 27 -10.90 2.53 -3.01
C LEU A 27 -12.00 3.06 -3.94
N ILE A 28 -11.84 2.81 -5.23
CA ILE A 28 -12.88 3.01 -6.25
C ILE A 28 -13.11 1.68 -6.97
N LEU A 29 -14.38 1.28 -7.07
CA LEU A 29 -14.82 0.17 -7.91
C LEU A 29 -15.64 0.73 -9.08
N ASP A 30 -15.19 0.46 -10.30
CA ASP A 30 -15.93 0.83 -11.50
C ASP A 30 -17.10 -0.15 -11.67
N THR A 31 -18.33 0.35 -11.67
CA THR A 31 -19.58 -0.44 -11.74
C THR A 31 -20.21 -0.47 -13.13
N SER A 32 -19.63 0.26 -14.09
CA SER A 32 -20.01 0.27 -15.51
C SER A 32 -18.80 0.54 -16.39
N LEU A 33 -18.86 0.11 -17.65
CA LEU A 33 -17.89 0.49 -18.70
C LEU A 33 -18.04 1.96 -19.13
N ASP A 34 -19.19 2.58 -18.83
CA ASP A 34 -19.51 3.96 -19.21
C ASP A 34 -19.10 5.00 -18.13
N GLY A 35 -18.44 4.54 -17.06
CA GLY A 35 -17.84 5.41 -16.04
C GLY A 35 -18.65 5.57 -14.75
N ASP A 36 -19.65 4.72 -14.49
CA ASP A 36 -20.26 4.63 -13.15
C ASP A 36 -19.33 3.91 -12.16
N TYR A 37 -19.39 4.29 -10.90
CA TYR A 37 -18.51 3.76 -9.85
C TYR A 37 -19.10 3.89 -8.45
N VAL A 38 -18.58 3.09 -7.53
CA VAL A 38 -18.74 3.28 -6.09
C VAL A 38 -17.39 3.49 -5.43
N THR A 39 -17.37 4.25 -4.35
CA THR A 39 -16.11 4.65 -3.73
C THR A 39 -16.19 4.73 -2.21
N TRP A 40 -15.03 4.60 -1.58
CA TRP A 40 -14.82 4.80 -0.16
C TRP A 40 -13.37 5.11 0.15
N SER A 41 -13.11 5.88 1.20
CA SER A 41 -11.78 6.08 1.73
C SER A 41 -11.79 6.19 3.24
N THR A 42 -10.61 6.14 3.86
CA THR A 42 -10.41 6.50 5.27
C THR A 42 -10.46 8.01 5.50
N TYR A 43 -10.42 8.82 4.43
CA TYR A 43 -10.46 10.27 4.50
C TYR A 43 -11.90 10.80 4.46
N GLN A 44 -12.37 11.34 5.58
CA GLN A 44 -13.75 11.82 5.72
C GLN A 44 -14.12 12.89 4.68
N ASN A 45 -13.22 13.82 4.38
CA ASN A 45 -13.48 14.90 3.41
C ASN A 45 -13.75 14.33 2.00
N TYR A 46 -13.00 13.31 1.58
CA TYR A 46 -13.24 12.65 0.30
C TYR A 46 -14.62 11.96 0.30
N ASN A 47 -14.95 11.23 1.36
CA ASN A 47 -16.24 10.54 1.48
C ASN A 47 -17.43 11.53 1.43
N GLN A 48 -17.29 12.70 2.05
CA GLN A 48 -18.28 13.78 2.01
C GLN A 48 -18.45 14.34 0.58
N LEU A 49 -17.37 14.51 -0.16
CA LEU A 49 -17.41 14.94 -1.56
C LEU A 49 -18.03 13.88 -2.50
N GLN A 50 -18.09 12.62 -2.07
CA GLN A 50 -18.53 11.48 -2.87
C GLN A 50 -19.84 10.86 -2.36
N MET A 51 -20.63 11.58 -1.55
CA MET A 51 -21.80 11.02 -0.86
C MET A 51 -22.76 10.23 -1.76
N GLU A 52 -22.99 10.65 -3.00
CA GLU A 52 -23.88 9.96 -3.94
C GLU A 52 -23.37 8.59 -4.39
N LYS A 53 -22.05 8.39 -4.39
CA LYS A 53 -21.36 7.16 -4.82
C LYS A 53 -20.70 6.43 -3.64
N LEU A 54 -20.90 6.94 -2.42
CA LEU A 54 -20.29 6.41 -1.21
C LEU A 54 -20.95 5.11 -0.79
N ARG A 55 -20.12 4.07 -0.61
CA ARG A 55 -20.51 2.80 0.00
C ARG A 55 -19.52 2.51 1.12
N VAL A 56 -19.99 2.14 2.31
CA VAL A 56 -19.08 1.84 3.42
C VAL A 56 -18.75 0.35 3.42
N PRO A 57 -17.50 -0.07 3.11
CA PRO A 57 -17.10 -1.46 3.09
C PRO A 57 -16.76 -1.99 4.49
N VAL A 58 -16.68 -3.31 4.60
CA VAL A 58 -15.98 -3.97 5.71
C VAL A 58 -14.51 -4.13 5.32
N VAL A 59 -13.60 -3.64 6.16
CA VAL A 59 -12.15 -3.66 5.91
C VAL A 59 -11.48 -4.45 7.03
N LYS A 60 -10.62 -5.38 6.66
CA LYS A 60 -9.72 -6.10 7.56
C LYS A 60 -8.30 -5.97 7.02
N ALA A 61 -7.40 -5.51 7.86
CA ALA A 61 -5.98 -5.39 7.54
C ALA A 61 -5.18 -6.02 8.68
N LYS A 62 -4.14 -6.77 8.33
CA LYS A 62 -3.20 -7.36 9.28
C LYS A 62 -1.81 -7.31 8.65
N GLU A 63 -0.84 -6.80 9.41
CA GLU A 63 0.56 -6.90 9.06
C GLU A 63 1.20 -8.08 9.81
N SER A 64 2.17 -8.75 9.18
CA SER A 64 2.93 -9.83 9.81
C SER A 64 4.42 -9.73 9.53
N ASP A 65 5.20 -9.95 10.58
CA ASP A 65 6.63 -10.21 10.57
C ASP A 65 6.83 -11.73 10.42
N VAL A 66 7.24 -12.18 9.23
CA VAL A 66 7.36 -13.60 8.90
C VAL A 66 8.72 -14.14 9.34
N ASN A 67 9.73 -13.28 9.38
CA ASN A 67 11.12 -13.67 9.64
C ASN A 67 11.56 -13.42 11.11
N GLY A 68 10.76 -12.69 11.89
CA GLY A 68 10.96 -12.41 13.31
C GLY A 68 11.95 -11.28 13.62
N ASP A 69 12.30 -10.42 12.64
CA ASP A 69 13.26 -9.32 12.81
C ASP A 69 12.63 -8.05 13.43
N GLY A 70 11.34 -8.09 13.75
CA GLY A 70 10.57 -7.00 14.31
C GLY A 70 10.02 -6.02 13.27
N ARG A 71 10.08 -6.36 11.98
CA ARG A 71 9.60 -5.52 10.87
C ARG A 71 8.47 -6.24 10.13
N ASN A 72 7.48 -5.48 9.69
CA ASN A 72 6.39 -6.04 8.91
C ASN A 72 6.88 -6.43 7.51
N ASP A 73 6.66 -7.68 7.13
CA ASP A 73 7.03 -8.23 5.81
C ASP A 73 5.83 -8.27 4.86
N GLU A 74 4.66 -8.66 5.38
CA GLU A 74 3.45 -8.93 4.60
C GLU A 74 2.25 -8.12 5.10
N LEU A 75 1.38 -7.71 4.18
CA LEU A 75 0.08 -7.08 4.45
C LEU A 75 -1.05 -7.97 3.92
N ASP A 76 -1.82 -8.54 4.84
CA ASP A 76 -3.09 -9.22 4.57
C ASP A 76 -4.23 -8.20 4.58
N LEU A 77 -4.71 -7.81 3.39
CA LEU A 77 -5.82 -6.86 3.23
C LEU A 77 -7.06 -7.53 2.61
N SER A 78 -8.19 -7.44 3.30
CA SER A 78 -9.50 -7.89 2.82
C SER A 78 -10.50 -6.75 2.87
N ILE A 79 -11.14 -6.47 1.74
CA ILE A 79 -12.17 -5.44 1.61
C ILE A 79 -13.43 -6.06 1.02
N GLN A 80 -14.57 -5.85 1.69
CA GLN A 80 -15.88 -6.29 1.24
C GLN A 80 -16.77 -5.07 1.01
N MET A 81 -16.96 -4.71 -0.26
CA MET A 81 -17.81 -3.58 -0.65
C MET A 81 -19.26 -4.05 -0.87
N PRO A 82 -20.26 -3.42 -0.26
CA PRO A 82 -21.66 -3.71 -0.56
C PRO A 82 -22.01 -3.18 -1.96
N LEU A 83 -22.50 -4.07 -2.82
CA LEU A 83 -22.99 -3.77 -4.17
C LEU A 83 -24.48 -4.12 -4.25
N LEU A 84 -25.19 -3.46 -5.15
CA LEU A 84 -26.56 -3.81 -5.52
C LEU A 84 -26.55 -5.02 -6.48
N ASP A 85 -27.63 -5.80 -6.52
CA ASP A 85 -27.72 -7.01 -7.35
C ASP A 85 -27.49 -6.76 -8.86
N ALA A 86 -27.79 -5.55 -9.33
CA ALA A 86 -27.59 -5.13 -10.71
C ALA A 86 -26.16 -4.63 -11.01
N GLU A 87 -25.37 -4.29 -9.97
CA GLU A 87 -24.03 -3.73 -10.11
C GLU A 87 -23.02 -4.87 -10.34
N LYS A 88 -22.13 -4.68 -11.31
CA LYS A 88 -21.00 -5.58 -11.58
C LYS A 88 -19.71 -4.80 -11.49
N VAL A 89 -18.64 -5.41 -10.99
CA VAL A 89 -17.33 -4.77 -10.92
C VAL A 89 -16.57 -4.98 -12.22
N TYR A 90 -16.20 -3.89 -12.87
CA TYR A 90 -15.41 -3.88 -14.10
C TYR A 90 -13.97 -3.45 -13.87
N GLY A 91 -13.70 -2.74 -12.77
CA GLY A 91 -12.36 -2.22 -12.45
C GLY A 91 -12.20 -1.93 -10.97
N VAL A 92 -10.95 -2.00 -10.49
CA VAL A 92 -10.57 -1.70 -9.12
C VAL A 92 -9.40 -0.73 -9.13
N LYS A 93 -9.55 0.38 -8.40
CA LYS A 93 -8.49 1.36 -8.14
C LYS A 93 -8.31 1.45 -6.62
N LEU A 94 -7.13 1.08 -6.15
CA LEU A 94 -6.78 1.05 -4.73
C LEU A 94 -5.50 1.86 -4.50
N ILE A 95 -5.58 2.83 -3.60
CA ILE A 95 -4.43 3.59 -3.10
C ILE A 95 -4.26 3.25 -1.63
N LEU A 96 -3.06 2.82 -1.27
CA LEU A 96 -2.65 2.50 0.10
C LEU A 96 -1.54 3.46 0.52
N ILE A 97 -1.60 3.97 1.75
CA ILE A 97 -0.62 4.90 2.28
C ILE A 97 0.24 4.20 3.33
N TYR A 98 1.55 4.39 3.20
CA TYR A 98 2.56 3.81 4.08
C TYR A 98 3.44 4.90 4.68
N ASP A 99 3.85 4.71 5.92
CA ASP A 99 4.99 5.41 6.50
C ASP A 99 6.25 4.58 6.25
N TYR A 100 7.37 5.26 6.00
CA TYR A 100 8.66 4.59 5.83
C TYR A 100 9.75 5.31 6.61
N LEU A 101 10.67 4.53 7.19
CA LEU A 101 11.87 5.03 7.86
C LEU A 101 13.12 4.37 7.26
N LEU A 102 14.04 5.19 6.76
CA LEU A 102 15.34 4.75 6.29
C LEU A 102 16.36 4.86 7.43
N THR A 103 16.84 3.72 7.93
CA THR A 103 17.93 3.71 8.90
C THR A 103 19.27 3.64 8.17
N VAL A 104 19.94 4.77 8.02
CA VAL A 104 21.31 4.81 7.50
C VAL A 104 22.28 4.45 8.63
N ARG A 105 22.88 3.25 8.57
CA ARG A 105 24.04 2.91 9.39
C ARG A 105 25.30 3.55 8.79
N PHE A 106 25.75 4.66 9.37
CA PHE A 106 27.11 5.15 9.17
C PHE A 106 28.07 4.17 9.85
N ILE A 107 28.95 3.52 9.06
CA ILE A 107 30.10 2.78 9.58
C ILE A 107 31.30 3.71 9.41
N PRO A 108 31.96 4.16 10.50
CA PRO A 108 33.15 5.02 10.43
C PRO A 108 34.40 4.27 9.95
#